data_AF-A0A914EIB7-F1
#
_entry.id   AF-A0A914EIB7-F1
#
_cell.length_a   1.000
_cell.length_b   1.000
_cell.length_c   1.000
_cell.angle_alpha   90.00
_cell.angle_beta   90.00
_cell.angle_gamma   90.00
#
_symmetry.space_group_name_H-M   'P 1'
#
loop_
_entity.id
_entity.type
_entity.pdbx_description
1 polymer ?
#
loop_
_entity_poly.entity_id
_entity_poly.type
_entity_poly.pdbx_seq_one_letter_code
_entity_poly.pdbx_strand_id
1 'polypeptide(L)'
;MINFEWHDVKTPLFVSLWVVLIMFVQIIFHASRENNFSLPDSVLLIITGFCVGTAIDWFLPHDIYMDPDLFFLYLLPPIALEAGYFMPNRAFFRNIGTILTFAVFGTLWNIATIGLVLWLFSPFYDHSVTPIDIMLFSTLISAVDPVAVLSVFTEVKVNE
;
A
#
# COMPACT_ATOMS: atom_id res chain seq x y z
N MET A 1 -41.87 11.77 9.62
CA MET A 1 -41.00 10.94 10.46
C MET A 1 -39.91 10.41 9.56
N ILE A 2 -38.71 10.96 9.66
CA ILE A 2 -37.56 10.55 8.84
C ILE A 2 -37.00 9.29 9.52
N ASN A 3 -37.26 8.12 8.96
CA ASN A 3 -36.60 6.89 9.41
C ASN A 3 -35.16 6.96 8.92
N PHE A 4 -34.27 7.35 9.82
CA PHE A 4 -32.83 7.38 9.60
C PHE A 4 -32.37 5.92 9.54
N GLU A 5 -32.21 5.37 8.33
CA GLU A 5 -31.69 4.02 8.12
C GLU A 5 -30.18 4.02 8.39
N TRP A 6 -29.84 3.90 9.68
CA TRP A 6 -28.47 3.87 10.20
C TRP A 6 -27.58 2.76 9.63
N HIS A 7 -28.15 1.81 8.86
CA HIS A 7 -27.43 0.66 8.33
C HIS A 7 -26.51 1.06 7.16
N ASP A 8 -26.93 1.97 6.30
CA ASP A 8 -26.17 2.36 5.09
C ASP A 8 -25.15 3.47 5.37
N VAL A 9 -25.37 4.29 6.40
CA VAL A 9 -24.50 5.42 6.74
C VAL A 9 -23.39 5.03 7.72
N LYS A 10 -23.53 3.92 8.44
CA LYS A 10 -22.55 3.48 9.46
C LYS A 10 -21.19 3.15 8.84
N THR A 11 -21.17 2.47 7.70
CA THR A 11 -19.94 2.08 7.01
C THR A 11 -19.15 3.28 6.46
N PRO A 12 -19.73 4.24 5.69
CA PRO A 12 -18.97 5.41 5.22
C PRO A 12 -18.58 6.35 6.37
N LEU A 13 -19.37 6.45 7.43
CA LEU A 13 -19.05 7.31 8.57
C LEU A 13 -17.90 6.72 9.41
N PHE A 14 -17.89 5.40 9.62
CA PHE A 14 -16.77 4.72 10.26
C PHE A 14 -15.46 4.86 9.45
N VAL A 15 -15.53 4.67 8.12
CA VAL A 15 -14.37 4.81 7.24
C VAL A 15 -13.85 6.24 7.23
N SER A 16 -14.72 7.24 7.08
CA SER A 16 -14.31 8.65 7.09
C SER A 16 -13.69 9.07 8.44
N LEU A 17 -14.22 8.59 9.56
CA LEU A 17 -13.64 8.85 10.89
C LEU A 17 -12.26 8.19 11.04
N TRP A 18 -12.09 6.96 10.53
CA TRP A 18 -10.80 6.28 10.48
C TRP A 18 -9.77 7.04 9.64
N VAL A 19 -10.16 7.50 8.44
CA VAL A 19 -9.28 8.28 7.56
C VAL A 19 -8.89 9.62 8.22
N VAL A 20 -9.83 10.30 8.88
CA VAL A 20 -9.54 11.52 9.65
C VAL A 20 -8.57 11.23 10.79
N LEU A 21 -8.72 10.11 11.49
CA LEU A 21 -7.80 9.73 12.56
C LEU A 21 -6.39 9.46 12.02
N ILE A 22 -6.27 8.77 10.89
CA ILE A 22 -4.98 8.57 10.19
C ILE A 22 -4.36 9.90 9.79
N MET A 23 -5.15 10.85 9.25
CA MET A 23 -4.68 12.19 8.91
C MET A 23 -4.19 12.96 10.14
N PHE A 24 -4.91 12.89 11.26
CA PHE A 24 -4.47 13.52 12.52
C PHE A 24 -3.15 12.94 13.02
N VAL A 25 -3.00 11.61 12.99
CA VAL A 25 -1.74 10.94 13.35
C VAL A 25 -0.61 11.42 12.43
N GLN A 26 -0.83 11.49 11.11
CA GLN A 26 0.16 12.01 10.16
C GLN A 26 0.60 13.44 10.47
N ILE A 27 -0.35 14.32 10.79
CA ILE A 27 -0.07 15.72 11.15
C ILE A 27 0.76 15.79 12.44
N ILE A 28 0.43 14.98 13.45
CA ILE A 28 1.17 14.93 14.73
C ILE A 28 2.60 14.41 14.50
N PHE A 29 2.77 13.38 13.67
CA PHE A 29 4.10 12.85 13.32
C PHE A 29 4.94 13.87 12.55
N HIS A 30 4.35 14.58 11.58
CA HIS A 30 5.02 15.64 10.85
C HIS A 30 5.39 16.83 11.75
N ALA A 31 4.51 17.22 12.67
CA ALA A 31 4.78 18.29 13.63
C ALA A 31 5.86 17.89 14.66
N SER A 32 5.96 16.61 15.01
CA SER A 32 6.98 16.08 15.92
C SER A 32 8.34 15.84 15.25
N ARG A 33 8.45 16.02 13.93
CA ARG A 33 9.64 15.74 13.10
C ARG A 33 10.73 16.81 13.21
N GLU A 34 10.72 17.64 14.24
CA GLU A 34 11.78 18.62 14.53
C GLU A 34 13.08 17.95 15.05
N ASN A 35 13.06 16.65 15.36
CA ASN A 35 14.23 15.90 15.86
C ASN A 35 14.75 14.81 14.89
N ASN A 36 15.77 15.16 14.09
CA ASN A 36 16.95 14.38 13.68
C ASN A 36 16.81 12.86 13.33
N PHE A 37 15.79 12.41 12.59
CA PHE A 37 15.79 11.03 12.04
C PHE A 37 15.44 10.98 10.54
N SER A 38 16.36 10.42 9.73
CA SER A 38 16.31 10.34 8.26
C SER A 38 15.51 9.16 7.70
N LEU A 39 14.44 8.71 8.37
CA LEU A 39 13.61 7.63 7.84
C LEU A 39 12.56 8.14 6.85
N PRO A 40 12.23 7.38 5.79
CA PRO A 40 11.11 7.69 4.90
C PRO A 40 9.78 7.63 5.65
N ASP A 41 8.86 8.54 5.30
CA ASP A 41 7.52 8.62 5.91
C ASP A 41 6.75 7.28 5.85
N SER A 42 6.88 6.52 4.76
CA SER A 42 6.22 5.21 4.60
C SER A 42 6.65 4.19 5.66
N VAL A 43 7.92 4.19 6.06
CA VAL A 43 8.44 3.27 7.09
C VAL A 43 7.87 3.62 8.45
N LEU A 44 7.80 4.92 8.77
CA LEU A 44 7.21 5.40 10.02
C LEU A 44 5.72 5.05 10.13
N LEU A 45 4.98 5.18 9.03
CA LEU A 45 3.56 4.80 8.98
C LEU A 45 3.36 3.29 9.21
N ILE A 46 4.20 2.45 8.61
CA ILE A 46 4.14 0.99 8.82
C ILE A 46 4.41 0.64 10.30
N ILE A 47 5.46 1.20 10.90
CA ILE A 47 5.81 0.96 12.31
C ILE A 47 4.69 1.44 13.23
N THR A 48 4.16 2.64 12.98
CA THR A 48 3.06 3.21 13.78
C THR A 48 1.81 2.35 13.67
N GLY A 49 1.43 1.93 12.46
CA GLY A 49 0.29 1.04 12.23
C GLY A 49 0.44 -0.30 12.93
N PHE A 50 1.65 -0.87 12.92
CA PHE A 50 1.97 -2.10 13.65
C PHE A 50 1.83 -1.90 15.17
N CYS A 51 2.41 -0.83 15.75
CA CYS A 51 2.29 -0.54 17.17
C CYS A 51 0.84 -0.31 17.60
N VAL A 52 0.06 0.46 16.83
CA VAL A 52 -1.36 0.71 17.12
C VAL A 52 -2.18 -0.58 16.99
N GLY A 53 -1.96 -1.38 15.94
CA GLY A 53 -2.64 -2.65 15.73
C GLY A 53 -2.40 -3.64 16.89
N THR A 54 -1.14 -3.80 17.30
CA THR A 54 -0.80 -4.66 18.45
C THR A 54 -1.38 -4.15 19.77
N ALA A 55 -1.43 -2.83 19.99
CA ALA A 55 -2.06 -2.27 21.18
C ALA A 55 -3.57 -2.54 21.20
N ILE A 56 -4.26 -2.37 20.06
CA ILE A 56 -5.69 -2.64 19.98
C ILE A 56 -6.00 -4.11 20.22
N ASP A 57 -5.25 -5.03 19.62
CA ASP A 57 -5.40 -6.48 19.83
C ASP A 57 -5.22 -6.86 21.31
N TRP A 58 -4.29 -6.21 22.00
CA TRP A 58 -4.08 -6.41 23.44
C TRP A 58 -5.26 -5.90 24.29
N PHE A 59 -5.87 -4.77 23.94
CA PHE A 59 -6.91 -4.13 24.75
C PHE A 59 -8.35 -4.54 24.38
N LEU A 60 -8.61 -4.92 23.12
CA LEU A 60 -9.91 -5.33 22.61
C LEU A 60 -9.80 -6.74 21.98
N PRO A 61 -10.46 -7.76 22.54
CA PRO A 61 -10.44 -9.13 22.00
C PRO A 61 -11.39 -9.32 20.81
N HIS A 62 -11.59 -8.29 19.99
CA HIS A 62 -12.39 -8.39 18.76
C HIS A 62 -11.46 -8.36 17.57
N ASP A 63 -11.63 -9.34 16.67
CA ASP A 63 -10.89 -9.39 15.42
C ASP A 63 -11.28 -8.19 14.54
N ILE A 64 -10.41 -7.20 14.48
CA ILE A 64 -10.53 -6.07 13.55
C ILE A 64 -9.78 -6.48 12.27
N TYR A 65 -10.53 -6.98 11.29
CA TYR A 65 -10.00 -7.25 9.96
C TYR A 65 -10.41 -6.16 8.97
N MET A 66 -9.55 -5.90 8.00
CA MET A 66 -9.91 -5.06 6.85
C MET A 66 -10.75 -5.89 5.89
N ASP A 67 -12.04 -5.55 5.82
CA ASP A 67 -12.95 -6.12 4.84
C ASP A 67 -12.50 -5.71 3.42
N PRO A 68 -12.26 -6.67 2.50
CA PRO A 68 -11.87 -6.36 1.13
C PRO A 68 -12.83 -5.40 0.44
N ASP A 69 -14.14 -5.52 0.68
CA ASP A 69 -15.14 -4.68 0.03
C ASP A 69 -15.00 -3.21 0.46
N LEU A 70 -14.69 -2.97 1.75
CA LEU A 70 -14.41 -1.63 2.23
C LEU A 70 -13.13 -1.06 1.62
N PHE A 71 -12.09 -1.87 1.49
CA PHE A 71 -10.83 -1.46 0.86
C PHE A 71 -11.03 -1.06 -0.60
N PHE A 72 -11.64 -1.94 -1.41
CA PHE A 72 -11.81 -1.70 -2.84
C PHE A 72 -12.80 -0.59 -3.16
N LEU A 73 -13.85 -0.42 -2.35
CA LEU A 73 -14.90 0.58 -2.60
C LEU A 73 -14.55 1.97 -2.07
N TYR A 74 -13.81 2.07 -0.95
CA TYR A 74 -13.56 3.36 -0.29
C TYR A 74 -12.11 3.79 -0.25
N LEU A 75 -11.15 2.89 -0.04
CA LEU A 75 -9.73 3.26 0.09
C LEU A 75 -9.04 3.33 -1.27
N LEU A 76 -9.28 2.34 -2.14
CA LEU A 76 -8.58 2.24 -3.41
C LEU A 76 -8.92 3.37 -4.40
N PRO A 77 -10.17 3.83 -4.57
CA PRO A 77 -10.50 4.85 -5.56
C PRO A 77 -9.82 6.22 -5.31
N PRO A 78 -9.80 6.76 -4.07
CA PRO A 78 -9.04 7.98 -3.77
C PRO A 78 -7.53 7.84 -4.02
N ILE A 79 -6.92 6.72 -3.63
CA ILE A 79 -5.48 6.47 -3.83
C ILE A 79 -5.14 6.44 -5.33
N ALA A 80 -5.94 5.71 -6.12
CA ALA A 80 -5.77 5.63 -7.56
C ALA A 80 -6.00 6.99 -8.26
N LEU A 81 -6.99 7.76 -7.79
CA LEU A 81 -7.29 9.09 -8.31
C LEU A 81 -6.15 10.07 -8.02
N GLU A 82 -5.62 10.08 -6.79
CA GLU A 82 -4.50 10.93 -6.40
C GLU A 82 -3.25 10.64 -7.23
N ALA A 83 -2.89 9.35 -7.34
CA ALA A 83 -1.75 8.91 -8.15
C ALA A 83 -1.92 9.26 -9.64
N GLY A 84 -3.13 9.10 -10.18
CA GLY A 84 -3.45 9.48 -11.55
C GLY A 84 -3.47 10.99 -11.79
N TYR A 85 -3.95 11.78 -10.82
CA TYR A 85 -4.06 13.23 -10.92
C TYR A 85 -2.70 13.93 -10.91
N PHE A 86 -1.77 13.47 -10.07
CA PHE A 86 -0.41 14.00 -10.02
C PHE A 86 0.52 13.49 -11.14
N MET A 87 0.04 12.60 -12.02
CA MET A 87 0.84 12.09 -13.13
C MET A 87 1.03 13.13 -14.23
N PRO A 88 2.27 13.39 -14.71
CA PRO A 88 2.53 14.37 -15.77
C PRO A 88 2.06 13.86 -17.14
N ASN A 89 0.81 14.16 -17.49
CA ASN A 89 0.13 13.66 -18.70
C ASN A 89 0.97 13.81 -19.99
N ARG A 90 1.60 14.97 -20.23
CA ARG A 90 2.37 15.21 -21.47
C ARG A 90 3.60 14.30 -21.60
N ALA A 91 4.29 14.03 -20.49
CA ALA A 91 5.48 13.16 -20.49
C ALA A 91 5.08 11.67 -20.58
N PHE A 92 3.97 11.30 -19.94
CA PHE A 92 3.39 9.97 -20.00
C PHE A 92 3.00 9.59 -21.44
N PHE A 93 2.18 10.42 -22.11
CA PHE A 93 1.73 10.12 -23.48
C PHE A 93 2.86 10.15 -24.51
N ARG A 94 3.92 10.95 -24.28
CA ARG A 94 5.10 10.96 -25.16
C ARG A 94 5.91 9.65 -25.08
N ASN A 95 5.90 8.96 -23.93
CA ASN A 95 6.71 7.77 -23.67
C ASN A 95 5.86 6.50 -23.44
N ILE A 96 4.59 6.51 -23.86
CA ILE A 96 3.64 5.44 -23.53
C ILE A 96 4.13 4.05 -23.96
N GLY A 97 4.83 3.94 -25.10
CA GLY A 97 5.37 2.67 -25.58
C GLY A 97 6.44 2.09 -24.64
N THR A 98 7.35 2.93 -24.16
CA THR A 98 8.38 2.54 -23.18
C THR A 98 7.74 2.16 -21.84
N ILE A 99 6.79 2.97 -21.37
CA ILE A 99 6.06 2.70 -20.12
C ILE A 99 5.32 1.37 -20.20
N LEU A 100 4.58 1.12 -21.29
CA LEU A 100 3.85 -0.14 -21.47
C LEU A 100 4.80 -1.34 -21.56
N THR A 101 5.97 -1.16 -22.20
CA THR A 101 6.98 -2.22 -22.30
C THR A 101 7.50 -2.60 -20.91
N PHE A 102 7.85 -1.62 -20.08
CA PHE A 102 8.27 -1.88 -18.71
C PHE A 102 7.14 -2.39 -17.82
N ALA A 103 5.93 -1.86 -17.98
CA ALA A 103 4.78 -2.25 -17.18
C ALA A 103 4.30 -3.68 -17.46
N VAL A 104 4.36 -4.15 -18.71
CA VAL A 104 3.90 -5.50 -19.08
C VAL A 104 5.06 -6.49 -19.11
N PHE A 105 6.06 -6.27 -19.94
CA PHE A 105 7.17 -7.22 -20.08
C PHE A 105 8.09 -7.19 -18.86
N GLY A 106 8.32 -6.02 -18.27
CA GLY A 106 9.12 -5.89 -17.07
C GLY A 106 8.49 -6.59 -15.86
N THR A 107 7.17 -6.46 -15.68
CA THR A 107 6.46 -7.15 -14.59
C THR A 107 6.39 -8.66 -14.82
N LEU A 108 6.09 -9.12 -16.05
CA LEU A 108 6.10 -10.55 -16.37
C LEU A 108 7.49 -11.18 -16.14
N TRP A 109 8.55 -10.47 -16.53
CA TRP A 109 9.92 -10.91 -16.27
C TRP A 109 10.24 -10.95 -14.77
N ASN A 110 9.78 -9.94 -14.01
CA ASN A 110 9.95 -9.89 -12.56
C ASN A 110 9.21 -11.04 -11.86
N ILE A 111 7.96 -11.33 -12.25
CA ILE A 111 7.20 -12.50 -11.76
C ILE A 111 7.95 -13.80 -12.08
N ALA A 112 8.42 -13.96 -13.32
CA ALA A 112 9.13 -15.18 -13.70
C ALA A 112 10.42 -15.36 -12.90
N THR A 113 11.18 -14.28 -12.68
CA THR A 113 12.47 -14.35 -11.97
C THR A 113 12.31 -14.58 -10.47
N ILE A 114 11.43 -13.85 -9.78
CA ILE A 114 11.13 -14.09 -8.35
C ILE A 114 10.58 -15.51 -8.16
N GLY A 115 9.63 -15.92 -9.00
CA GLY A 115 9.03 -17.23 -8.94
C GLY A 115 10.04 -18.37 -9.18
N LEU A 116 10.96 -18.23 -10.14
CA LEU A 116 12.02 -19.20 -10.40
C LEU A 116 12.99 -19.29 -9.21
N VAL A 117 13.42 -18.15 -8.66
CA VAL A 117 14.28 -18.12 -7.47
C VAL A 117 13.62 -18.89 -6.32
N LEU A 118 12.36 -18.57 -5.99
CA LEU A 118 11.64 -19.26 -4.92
C LEU A 118 11.46 -20.75 -5.20
N TRP A 119 11.19 -21.14 -6.45
CA TRP A 119 11.10 -22.54 -6.83
C TRP A 119 12.44 -23.28 -6.67
N LEU A 120 13.56 -22.64 -7.03
CA LEU A 120 14.90 -23.20 -6.86
C LEU A 120 15.27 -23.37 -5.37
N PHE A 121 14.81 -22.45 -4.52
CA PHE A 121 15.01 -22.53 -3.07
C PHE A 121 13.98 -23.41 -2.35
N SER A 122 12.90 -23.81 -3.01
CA SER A 122 11.84 -24.65 -2.43
C SER A 122 12.35 -25.94 -1.76
N PRO A 123 13.37 -26.66 -2.27
CA PRO A 123 13.89 -27.86 -1.62
C PRO A 123 14.58 -27.64 -0.28
N PHE A 124 14.93 -26.38 0.06
CA PHE A 124 15.51 -26.03 1.36
C PHE A 124 14.45 -25.80 2.44
N TYR A 125 13.17 -25.78 2.08
CA TYR A 125 12.07 -25.63 3.02
C TYR A 125 11.44 -26.98 3.33
N ASP A 126 11.17 -27.23 4.61
CA ASP A 126 10.57 -28.48 5.12
C ASP A 126 9.10 -28.67 4.68
N HIS A 127 8.46 -27.59 4.22
CA HIS A 127 7.07 -27.60 3.77
C HIS A 127 6.99 -27.67 2.25
N SER A 128 6.13 -28.56 1.74
CA SER A 128 5.82 -28.65 0.31
C SER A 128 5.02 -27.43 -0.14
N VAL A 129 5.71 -26.41 -0.65
CA VAL A 129 5.06 -25.23 -1.24
C VAL A 129 4.59 -25.58 -2.65
N THR A 130 3.32 -25.36 -2.95
CA THR A 130 2.79 -25.64 -4.30
C THR A 130 3.39 -24.62 -5.29
N PRO A 131 3.69 -25.01 -6.54
CA PRO A 131 4.13 -24.06 -7.56
C PRO A 131 3.16 -22.88 -7.75
N ILE A 132 1.86 -23.11 -7.53
CA ILE A 132 0.82 -22.08 -7.57
C ILE A 132 1.02 -21.05 -6.46
N ASP A 133 1.32 -21.48 -5.23
CA ASP A 133 1.53 -20.57 -4.09
C ASP A 133 2.76 -19.68 -4.33
N ILE A 134 3.82 -20.26 -4.92
CA ILE A 134 5.04 -19.53 -5.31
C ILE A 134 4.71 -18.48 -6.37
N MET A 135 3.94 -18.85 -7.41
CA MET A 135 3.54 -17.90 -8.45
C MET A 135 2.63 -16.81 -7.90
N LEU A 136 1.67 -17.13 -7.03
CA LEU A 136 0.78 -16.16 -6.39
C LEU A 136 1.58 -15.14 -5.58
N PHE A 137 2.49 -15.60 -4.72
CA PHE A 137 3.36 -14.73 -3.95
C PHE A 137 4.25 -13.86 -4.86
N SER A 138 4.80 -14.46 -5.92
CA SER A 138 5.62 -13.74 -6.89
C SER A 138 4.84 -12.66 -7.65
N THR A 139 3.58 -12.91 -8.01
CA THR A 139 2.71 -11.90 -8.64
C THR A 139 2.39 -10.74 -7.70
N LEU A 140 2.15 -11.04 -6.42
CA LEU A 140 1.83 -10.04 -5.40
C LEU A 140 3.00 -9.09 -5.16
N ILE A 141 4.23 -9.61 -5.01
CA ILE A 141 5.42 -8.78 -4.73
C ILE A 141 5.94 -8.07 -5.99
N SER A 142 5.70 -8.63 -7.18
CA SER A 142 6.13 -7.98 -8.42
C SER A 142 5.34 -6.72 -8.76
N ALA A 143 4.18 -6.48 -8.15
CA ALA A 143 3.43 -5.24 -8.33
C ALA A 143 4.22 -4.05 -7.77
N VAL A 144 4.57 -3.10 -8.64
CA VAL A 144 5.34 -1.91 -8.25
C VAL A 144 4.39 -0.81 -7.77
N ASP A 145 4.62 -0.27 -6.58
CA ASP A 145 3.94 0.94 -6.11
C ASP A 145 4.80 2.20 -6.41
N PRO A 146 4.44 2.98 -7.44
CA PRO A 146 5.18 4.20 -7.77
C PRO A 146 5.06 5.29 -6.69
N VAL A 147 4.04 5.26 -5.83
CA VAL A 147 3.82 6.28 -4.80
C VAL A 147 4.88 6.17 -3.71
N ALA A 148 5.12 4.97 -3.20
CA ALA A 148 6.19 4.71 -2.23
C ALA A 148 7.59 5.00 -2.80
N VAL A 149 7.80 4.74 -4.09
CA VAL A 149 9.07 5.04 -4.75
C VAL A 149 9.29 6.55 -4.89
N LEU A 150 8.24 7.30 -5.28
CA LEU A 150 8.34 8.76 -5.44
C LEU A 150 8.53 9.49 -4.10
N SER A 151 7.89 9.03 -3.02
CA SER A 151 8.08 9.61 -1.69
C SER A 151 9.54 9.45 -1.22
N VAL A 152 10.12 8.26 -1.41
CA VAL A 152 11.54 8.01 -1.13
C VAL A 152 12.45 8.87 -2.00
N PHE A 153 12.16 9.01 -3.30
CA PHE A 153 12.97 9.88 -4.18
C PHE A 153 12.92 11.35 -3.79
N THR A 154 11.79 11.83 -3.28
CA THR A 154 11.62 13.22 -2.83
C THR A 154 12.39 13.47 -1.52
N GLU A 155 12.39 12.50 -0.62
CA GLU A 155 13.09 12.53 0.67
C GLU A 155 14.63 12.48 0.51
N VAL A 156 15.14 11.69 -0.44
CA VAL A 156 16.59 11.49 -0.67
C VAL A 156 17.24 12.70 -1.36
N LYS A 157 16.50 13.76 -1.72
CA LYS A 157 17.01 15.00 -2.35
C LYS A 157 18.06 14.73 -3.46
N VAL A 158 17.73 13.90 -4.46
CA VAL A 158 18.63 13.65 -5.60
C VAL A 158 18.61 14.80 -6.62
N ASN A 159 18.47 16.04 -6.18
CA ASN A 159 18.76 17.24 -6.98
C ASN A 159 18.87 18.47 -6.07
N GLU A 160 20.07 18.68 -5.53
CA GLU A 160 20.81 19.92 -5.82
C GLU A 160 22.11 19.55 -6.55
#